data_AF-A0A494Y5K6-F1
#
_entry.id   AF-A0A494Y5K6-F1
#
_cell.length_a   1.000
_cell.length_b   1.000
_cell.length_c   1.000
_cell.angle_alpha   90.00
_cell.angle_beta   90.00
_cell.angle_gamma   90.00
#
_symmetry.space_group_name_H-M   'P 1'
#
loop_
_entity.id
_entity.type
_entity.pdbx_description
1 polymer ?
#
loop_
_entity_poly.entity_id
_entity_poly.type
_entity_poly.pdbx_seq_one_letter_code
_entity_poly.pdbx_strand_id
1 'polypeptide(L)' 'MSTLEALHSIIHDQQAPEIIRNHVTDVLQYALRNRGGYFTEKELKWLAEWEDTRIPIAASKLLNVPRN' A
#
# COMPACT_ATOMS: atom_id res chain seq x y z
N MET A 1 -3.93 8.72 -7.07
CA MET A 1 -5.15 8.17 -6.41
C MET A 1 -5.81 7.04 -7.22
N SER A 2 -6.40 7.26 -8.41
CA SER A 2 -7.24 6.22 -9.08
C SER A 2 -6.60 4.83 -9.23
N THR A 3 -5.29 4.75 -9.53
CA THR A 3 -4.58 3.47 -9.60
C THR A 3 -4.48 2.77 -8.25
N LEU A 4 -4.12 3.48 -7.17
CA LEU A 4 -4.01 2.86 -5.85
C LEU A 4 -5.38 2.47 -5.28
N GLU A 5 -6.44 3.20 -5.63
CA GLU A 5 -7.83 2.83 -5.33
C GLU A 5 -8.24 1.52 -6.03
N ALA A 6 -7.85 1.33 -7.29
CA ALA A 6 -8.08 0.07 -7.99
C ALA A 6 -7.28 -1.10 -7.38
N LEU A 7 -6.03 -0.85 -6.96
CA LEU A 7 -5.24 -1.87 -6.26
C LEU A 7 -5.85 -2.22 -4.90
N HIS A 8 -6.35 -1.22 -4.18
CA HIS A 8 -7.07 -1.43 -2.92
C HIS A 8 -8.34 -2.26 -3.12
N SER A 9 -9.12 -1.99 -4.18
CA SER A 9 -10.31 -2.79 -4.46
C SER A 9 -9.97 -4.25 -4.76
N ILE A 10 -8.87 -4.51 -5.49
CA ILE A 10 -8.42 -5.88 -5.79
C ILE A 10 -8.01 -6.63 -4.52
N ILE A 11 -7.26 -5.98 -3.62
CA ILE A 11 -6.81 -6.61 -2.36
C ILE A 11 -7.99 -7.02 -1.48
N HIS A 12 -9.10 -6.28 -1.52
CA HIS A 12 -10.30 -6.57 -0.71
C HIS A 12 -11.36 -7.38 -1.45
N ASP A 13 -11.14 -7.69 -2.73
CA ASP A 13 -12.07 -8.48 -3.52
C ASP A 13 -11.93 -9.97 -3.16
N GLN A 14 -12.94 -10.51 -2.48
CA GLN A 14 -12.98 -11.93 -2.13
C GLN A 14 -13.10 -12.85 -3.35
N GLN A 15 -13.61 -12.36 -4.48
CA GLN A 15 -13.70 -13.09 -5.74
C GLN A 15 -12.36 -13.11 -6.49
N ALA A 16 -11.44 -12.19 -6.18
CA ALA A 16 -10.10 -12.21 -6.76
C ALA A 16 -9.31 -13.42 -6.25
N PRO A 17 -8.56 -14.13 -7.12
CA PRO A 17 -7.68 -15.21 -6.67
C PRO A 17 -6.67 -14.71 -5.63
N GLU A 18 -6.42 -15.50 -4.59
CA GLU A 18 -5.53 -15.11 -3.49
C GLU A 18 -4.11 -14.74 -3.98
N ILE A 19 -3.60 -15.45 -4.99
CA ILE A 19 -2.32 -15.15 -5.63
C ILE A 19 -2.27 -13.73 -6.20
N ILE A 20 -3.37 -13.23 -6.75
CA ILE A 20 -3.45 -11.87 -7.31
C ILE A 20 -3.46 -10.83 -6.18
N ARG A 21 -4.26 -11.06 -5.13
CA ARG A 21 -4.29 -10.17 -3.96
C ARG A 21 -2.92 -10.05 -3.31
N ASN A 22 -2.26 -11.19 -3.07
CA ASN A 22 -0.93 -11.24 -2.49
C ASN A 22 0.11 -10.55 -3.39
N HIS A 23 0.05 -10.78 -4.70
CA HIS A 23 0.96 -10.15 -5.64
C HIS A 23 0.86 -8.62 -5.63
N VAL A 24 -0.37 -8.06 -5.60
CA VAL A 24 -0.56 -6.61 -5.50
C VAL A 24 0.06 -6.06 -4.22
N THR A 25 -0.17 -6.72 -3.08
CA THR A 25 0.44 -6.30 -1.81
C THR A 25 1.96 -6.38 -1.84
N ASP A 26 2.53 -7.43 -2.41
CA ASP A 26 3.99 -7.60 -2.49
C ASP A 26 4.64 -6.55 -3.38
N VAL A 27 4.04 -6.23 -4.53
CA VAL A 27 4.54 -5.18 -5.44
C VAL A 27 4.45 -3.81 -4.77
N LEU A 28 3.36 -3.50 -4.06
CA LEU A 28 3.23 -2.23 -3.33
C LEU A 28 4.26 -2.12 -2.20
N GLN A 29 4.48 -3.18 -1.43
CA GLN A 29 5.55 -3.21 -0.42
C GLN A 29 6.93 -2.99 -1.04
N TYR A 30 7.20 -3.65 -2.16
CA TYR A 30 8.46 -3.46 -2.89
C TYR A 30 8.62 -2.01 -3.34
N ALA A 31 7.59 -1.41 -3.92
CA ALA A 31 7.61 -0.02 -4.37
C ALA A 31 7.87 0.94 -3.20
N LEU A 32 7.17 0.78 -2.08
CA LEU A 32 7.37 1.63 -0.89
C LEU A 32 8.79 1.51 -0.33
N ARG A 33 9.36 0.30 -0.29
CA ARG A 33 10.71 0.08 0.26
C ARG A 33 11.84 0.55 -0.65
N ASN A 34 11.66 0.49 -1.96
CA ASN A 34 12.77 0.68 -2.91
C ASN A 34 12.61 1.93 -3.80
N ARG A 35 11.42 2.49 -3.88
CA ARG A 35 11.04 3.59 -4.78
C ARG A 35 10.08 4.58 -4.10
N GLY A 36 10.34 4.91 -2.83
CA GLY A 36 9.47 5.78 -2.02
C GLY A 36 9.16 7.15 -2.67
N GLY A 37 10.08 7.69 -3.49
CA GLY A 37 9.87 8.96 -4.21
C GLY A 37 8.83 8.93 -5.32
N TYR A 38 8.21 7.78 -5.63
CA TYR A 38 7.12 7.68 -6.60
C TYR A 38 5.74 7.98 -6.00
N PHE A 39 5.64 8.06 -4.67
CA PHE A 39 4.38 8.33 -3.99
C PHE A 39 4.33 9.79 -3.54
N THR A 40 3.16 10.39 -3.71
CA THR A 40 2.89 11.69 -3.10
C THR A 40 2.63 11.55 -1.60
N GLU A 41 2.79 12.63 -0.83
CA GLU A 41 2.48 12.62 0.60
C GLU A 41 1.02 12.19 0.89
N LYS A 42 0.08 12.63 0.06
CA LYS A 42 -1.33 12.23 0.14
C LYS A 42 -1.51 10.72 0.00
N GLU A 43 -0.83 10.12 -0.97
CA GLU A 43 -0.92 8.68 -1.22
C GLU A 43 -0.24 7.89 -0.10
N LEU A 44 0.89 8.37 0.43
CA LEU A 44 1.54 7.76 1.58
C LEU A 44 0.66 7.81 2.83
N LYS A 45 -0.03 8.92 3.10
CA LYS A 45 -0.98 9.02 4.23
C LYS A 45 -2.10 8.02 4.10
N TRP A 46 -2.68 7.93 2.92
CA TRP A 46 -3.76 6.97 2.66
C TRP A 46 -3.28 5.51 2.77
N LEU A 47 -2.09 5.17 2.25
CA LEU A 47 -1.48 3.85 2.40
C LEU A 47 -1.13 3.51 3.86
N ALA A 48 -0.84 4.51 4.70
CA ALA A 48 -0.57 4.33 6.12
C ALA A 48 -1.82 3.94 6.94
N GLU A 49 -3.02 4.13 6.39
CA GLU A 49 -4.31 3.84 7.03
C GLU A 49 -4.88 2.47 6.61
N TRP A 50 -4.23 1.75 5.70
CA TRP A 50 -4.71 0.45 5.22
C TRP A 50 -4.69 -0.64 6.31
N GLU A 51 -5.60 -1.61 6.22
CA GLU A 51 -5.73 -2.70 7.19
C GLU A 51 -4.61 -3.75 7.09
N ASP A 52 -4.05 -4.00 5.89
CA ASP A 52 -2.92 -4.93 5.72
C ASP A 52 -1.67 -4.35 6.39
N THR A 53 -1.28 -4.90 7.55
CA THR A 53 -0.17 -4.39 8.38
C THR A 53 1.15 -4.10 7.65
N ARG A 54 1.42 -4.76 6.52
CA ARG A 54 2.70 -4.66 5.81
C ARG A 54 2.83 -3.37 5.00
N ILE A 55 1.72 -2.87 4.44
CA ILE A 55 1.70 -1.65 3.62
C ILE A 55 1.90 -0.39 4.47
N PRO A 56 1.15 -0.17 5.56
CA PRO A 56 1.32 1.00 6.39
C PRO A 56 2.67 1.13 7.07
N ILE A 57 3.31 0.02 7.49
CA ILE A 57 4.64 0.11 8.10
C ILE A 57 5.63 0.71 7.11
N ALA A 58 5.56 0.33 5.84
CA ALA A 58 6.42 0.88 4.81
C ALA A 58 6.05 2.34 4.47
N ALA A 59 4.76 2.67 4.42
CA ALA A 59 4.29 4.03 4.15
C ALA A 59 4.60 5.02 5.28
N SER A 60 4.35 4.69 6.55
CA SER A 60 4.63 5.53 7.71
C SER A 60 6.12 5.86 7.85
N LYS A 61 7.01 4.91 7.49
CA LYS A 61 8.46 5.16 7.43
C LYS A 61 8.82 6.26 6.44
N LEU A 62 8.16 6.31 5.27
CA LEU A 62 8.38 7.35 4.28
C LEU A 62 7.82 8.71 4.71
N LEU A 63 6.77 8.72 5.55
CA LEU A 63 6.21 9.94 6.12
C LEU A 63 7.01 10.50 7.31
N ASN A 64 7.99 9.77 7.84
CA ASN A 64 8.65 10.06 9.12
C ASN A 64 7.67 10.22 10.30
N VAL A 65 6.51 9.57 10.25
CA VAL A 65 5.49 9.65 11.31
C VAL A 65 5.52 8.34 12.11
N PRO A 66 5.69 8.38 13.45
CA PRO A 66 5.55 7.20 14.29
C PRO A 66 4.11 6.71 14.28
N ARG A 67 3.91 5.39 14.19
CA ARG A 67 2.57 4.78 14.25
C ARG A 67 2.06 4.80 15.69
N ASN A 68 0.86 5.34 15.91
CA ASN A 68 0.11 5.23 17.17
C ASN A 68 -0.62 3.89 17.25
#